data_AF-A0A1Q5RMM2-F1
#
_entry.id   AF-A0A1Q5RMM2-F1
#
_cell.length_a   1.000
_cell.length_b   1.000
_cell.length_c   1.000
_cell.angle_alpha   90.00
_cell.angle_beta   90.00
_cell.angle_gamma   90.00
#
_symmetry.space_group_name_H-M   'P 1'
#
loop_
_entity.id
_entity.type
_entity.pdbx_description
1 polymer ?
#
loop_
_entity_poly.entity_id
_entity_poly.type
_entity_poly.pdbx_seq_one_letter_code
_entity_poly.pdbx_strand_id
1 'polypeptide(L)'
;MGDGLELSARLFLDFASTNTATNYSTGAVADIDFAITEKFGRWQAGLAGYYGHQWQNDIHNGMIVAPNGKNLETIGVGPVVAYAIPEWNAVWKLKVLEPMTQRNSLNTTRVFLSFNKGF
;
A
#
# COMPACT_ATOMS: atom_id res chain seq x y z
N MET A 1 19.21 7.83 -19.51
CA MET A 1 18.07 7.85 -18.56
C MET A 1 18.15 9.19 -17.86
N GLY A 2 17.09 9.99 -17.88
CA GLY A 2 17.13 11.36 -17.37
C GLY A 2 17.04 11.39 -15.85
N ASP A 3 17.84 12.27 -15.23
CA ASP A 3 17.66 12.66 -13.84
C ASP A 3 16.39 13.52 -13.72
N GLY A 4 15.75 13.47 -12.56
CA GLY A 4 14.57 14.31 -12.28
C GLY A 4 13.53 13.68 -11.35
N LEU A 5 12.53 14.50 -11.04
CA LEU A 5 11.41 14.16 -10.19
C LEU A 5 10.47 13.14 -10.86
N GLU A 6 10.15 12.08 -10.13
CA GLU A 6 9.19 11.06 -10.48
C GLU A 6 8.08 10.97 -9.43
N LEU A 7 6.85 11.05 -9.92
CA LEU A 7 5.63 10.85 -9.14
C LEU A 7 4.96 9.57 -9.61
N SER A 8 4.55 8.72 -8.68
CA SER A 8 3.82 7.49 -8.99
C SER A 8 2.69 7.29 -7.99
N ALA A 9 1.57 6.77 -8.49
CA ALA A 9 0.44 6.36 -7.67
C ALA A 9 -0.24 5.11 -8.28
N ARG A 10 -0.84 4.29 -7.43
CA ARG A 10 -1.66 3.13 -7.81
C ARG A 10 -2.87 3.09 -6.90
N LEU A 11 -4.06 3.00 -7.49
CA LEU A 11 -5.33 2.90 -6.79
C LEU A 11 -5.87 1.47 -6.94
N PHE A 12 -6.31 0.89 -5.83
CA PHE A 12 -6.96 -0.42 -5.75
C PHE A 12 -8.36 -0.21 -5.15
N LEU A 13 -9.34 -0.89 -5.74
CA LEU A 13 -10.72 -0.92 -5.25
C LEU A 13 -11.08 -2.38 -5.01
N ASP A 14 -11.31 -2.73 -3.75
CA ASP A 14 -11.53 -4.11 -3.33
C ASP A 14 -12.99 -4.33 -2.96
N PHE A 15 -13.61 -5.29 -3.66
CA PHE A 15 -14.98 -5.74 -3.44
C PHE A 15 -14.96 -7.21 -3.05
N ALA A 16 -15.28 -7.50 -1.79
CA ALA A 16 -15.32 -8.87 -1.28
C ALA A 16 -16.71 -9.51 -1.50
N SER A 17 -16.74 -10.82 -1.75
CA SER A 17 -17.96 -11.61 -1.69
C SER A 17 -18.29 -12.02 -0.25
N THR A 18 -19.56 -12.32 0.02
CA THR A 18 -19.99 -12.82 1.32
C THR A 18 -19.41 -14.21 1.59
N ASN A 19 -18.81 -14.40 2.77
CA ASN A 19 -18.45 -15.70 3.28
C ASN A 19 -19.71 -16.47 3.72
N THR A 20 -20.04 -17.56 3.03
CA THR A 20 -21.27 -18.34 3.29
C THR A 20 -21.21 -19.17 4.57
N ALA A 21 -20.03 -19.51 5.08
CA ALA A 21 -19.88 -20.29 6.32
C ALA A 21 -20.16 -19.46 7.58
N THR A 22 -19.84 -18.16 7.54
CA THR A 22 -20.03 -17.23 8.67
C THR A 22 -21.10 -16.17 8.41
N ASN A 23 -21.64 -16.12 7.19
CA ASN A 23 -22.57 -15.07 6.73
C ASN A 23 -22.02 -13.66 7.00
N TYR A 24 -20.73 -13.47 6.68
CA TYR A 24 -19.99 -12.22 6.86
C TYR A 24 -19.65 -11.61 5.50
N SER A 25 -19.91 -10.32 5.33
CA SER A 25 -19.52 -9.55 4.17
C SER A 25 -18.63 -8.39 4.61
N THR A 26 -17.44 -8.31 4.03
CA THR A 26 -16.54 -7.18 4.23
C THR A 26 -16.99 -6.03 3.35
N GLY A 27 -17.14 -4.84 3.93
CA GLY A 27 -17.44 -3.64 3.16
C GLY A 27 -16.28 -3.28 2.22
N ALA A 28 -16.61 -2.66 1.09
CA ALA A 28 -15.61 -2.32 0.09
C ALA A 28 -14.52 -1.36 0.60
N VAL A 29 -13.29 -1.56 0.13
CA VAL A 29 -12.08 -0.85 0.55
C VAL A 29 -11.44 -0.18 -0.66
N ALA A 30 -10.87 1.00 -0.46
CA ALA A 30 -10.01 1.65 -1.42
C ALA A 30 -8.62 1.86 -0.84
N ASP A 31 -7.60 1.50 -1.61
CA ASP A 31 -6.20 1.65 -1.23
C ASP A 31 -5.44 2.42 -2.31
N ILE A 32 -4.62 3.38 -1.88
CA ILE A 32 -3.70 4.10 -2.75
C ILE A 32 -2.28 3.90 -2.25
N ASP A 33 -1.41 3.38 -3.13
CA ASP A 33 0.04 3.43 -2.97
C ASP A 33 0.58 4.63 -3.73
N PHE A 34 1.54 5.36 -3.17
CA PHE A 34 2.19 6.47 -3.84
C PHE A 34 3.69 6.53 -3.57
N ALA A 35 4.41 7.22 -4.45
CA ALA A 35 5.81 7.61 -4.22
C ALA A 35 6.16 8.92 -4.93
N ILE A 36 6.99 9.71 -4.27
CA ILE A 36 7.59 10.96 -4.72
C ILE A 36 9.09 10.78 -4.60
N THR A 37 9.80 10.73 -5.72
CA THR A 37 11.22 10.37 -5.74
C THR A 37 12.00 11.17 -6.75
N GLU A 38 13.27 11.42 -6.48
CA GLU A 38 14.21 11.98 -7.43
C GLU A 38 15.08 10.86 -8.02
N LYS A 39 15.28 10.85 -9.33
CA LYS A 39 16.25 9.99 -10.02
C LYS A 39 17.56 10.77 -10.23
N PHE A 40 18.68 10.15 -9.86
CA PHE A 40 20.02 10.70 -10.05
C PHE A 40 21.03 9.57 -10.35
N GLY A 41 21.50 9.54 -11.59
CA GLY A 41 22.38 8.48 -12.08
C GLY A 41 21.73 7.09 -11.99
N ARG A 42 22.30 6.20 -11.16
CA ARG A 42 21.74 4.85 -10.92
C ARG A 42 20.79 4.78 -9.74
N TRP A 43 20.64 5.87 -9.00
CA TRP A 43 19.84 5.91 -7.79
C TRP A 43 18.48 6.56 -8.03
N GLN A 44 17.49 6.13 -7.26
CA GLN A 44 16.20 6.79 -7.14
C GLN A 44 15.83 6.80 -5.66
N ALA A 45 15.58 7.96 -5.07
CA ALA A 45 15.29 8.07 -3.64
C ALA A 45 14.20 9.09 -3.35
N GLY A 46 13.48 8.89 -2.26
CA GLY A 46 12.45 9.83 -1.81
C GLY A 46 11.52 9.22 -0.79
N LEU A 47 10.25 9.60 -0.86
CA LEU A 47 9.21 9.13 0.05
C LEU A 47 8.23 8.22 -0.69
N ALA A 48 7.79 7.17 0.00
CA ALA A 48 6.69 6.34 -0.42
C ALA A 48 5.68 6.22 0.72
N GLY A 49 4.46 5.91 0.37
CA GLY A 49 3.42 5.69 1.35
C GLY A 49 2.24 4.96 0.77
N TYR A 50 1.30 4.69 1.66
CA TYR A 50 0.03 4.09 1.33
C TYR A 50 -1.07 4.68 2.21
N TYR A 51 -2.28 4.71 1.67
CA TYR A 51 -3.51 5.01 2.41
C TYR A 51 -4.59 4.01 2.02
N GLY A 52 -5.18 3.35 3.00
CA GLY A 52 -6.28 2.41 2.84
C GLY A 52 -7.47 2.84 3.67
N HIS A 53 -8.66 2.84 3.08
CA HIS A 53 -9.89 3.20 3.77
C HIS A 53 -11.06 2.34 3.32
N GLN A 54 -11.75 1.77 4.29
CA GLN A 54 -13.02 1.09 4.06
C GLN A 54 -14.17 2.10 4.11
N TRP A 55 -14.89 2.20 2.99
CA TRP A 55 -15.98 3.18 2.82
C TRP A 55 -17.39 2.60 3.02
N GLN A 56 -17.49 1.29 3.25
CA GLN A 56 -18.74 0.57 3.50
C GLN A 56 -18.59 -0.26 4.77
N ASN A 57 -19.67 -0.36 5.54
CA ASN A 57 -19.66 -1.12 6.78
C ASN A 57 -19.57 -2.63 6.52
N ASP A 58 -18.89 -3.35 7.40
CA ASP A 58 -18.99 -4.80 7.47
C ASP A 58 -20.39 -5.23 7.93
N ILE A 59 -20.88 -6.31 7.31
CA ILE A 59 -22.19 -6.90 7.58
C ILE A 59 -22.01 -8.33 8.07
N HIS A 60 -22.63 -8.66 9.20
CA HIS A 60 -22.70 -10.01 9.73
C HIS A 60 -24.15 -10.38 10.01
N ASN A 61 -24.63 -11.49 9.42
CA ASN A 61 -26.01 -11.92 9.53
C ASN A 61 -27.04 -10.85 9.13
N GLY A 62 -26.74 -10.07 8.09
CA GLY A 62 -27.61 -9.00 7.60
C GLY A 62 -27.64 -7.73 8.46
N MET A 63 -26.86 -7.68 9.56
CA MET A 63 -26.74 -6.52 10.43
C MET A 63 -25.34 -5.92 10.34
N ILE A 64 -25.24 -4.60 10.52
CA ILE A 64 -23.94 -3.91 10.63
C ILE A 64 -23.19 -4.47 11.84
N VAL A 65 -21.92 -4.83 11.64
CA VAL A 65 -21.06 -5.34 12.73
C VAL A 65 -20.92 -4.28 13.82
N ALA A 66 -21.23 -4.59 15.07
CA ALA A 66 -21.12 -3.62 16.16
C ALA A 66 -19.65 -3.21 16.42
N PRO A 67 -19.40 -1.94 16.82
CA PRO A 67 -20.37 -0.88 17.07
C PRO A 67 -20.78 -0.06 15.82
N ASN A 68 -20.04 -0.15 14.72
CA ASN A 68 -20.22 0.75 13.56
C ASN A 68 -19.64 0.21 12.23
N GLY A 69 -19.58 -1.11 12.04
CA GLY A 69 -19.15 -1.74 10.79
C GLY A 69 -17.65 -1.99 10.66
N LYS A 70 -16.86 -1.72 11.71
CA LYS A 70 -15.39 -1.88 11.77
C LYS A 70 -14.63 -1.31 10.56
N ASN A 71 -14.91 -0.05 10.26
CA ASN A 71 -14.19 0.74 9.24
C ASN A 71 -12.67 0.63 9.41
N LEU A 72 -12.02 0.00 8.44
CA LEU A 72 -10.57 -0.05 8.29
C LEU A 72 -10.05 1.32 7.83
N GLU A 73 -8.98 1.77 8.46
CA GLU A 73 -8.22 2.95 8.05
C GLU A 73 -6.75 2.72 8.33
N THR A 74 -5.90 2.88 7.32
CA THR A 74 -4.47 2.67 7.46
C THR A 74 -3.71 3.71 6.66
N ILE A 75 -2.74 4.37 7.29
CA ILE A 75 -1.77 5.24 6.65
C ILE A 75 -0.39 4.79 7.08
N GLY A 76 0.52 4.67 6.13
CA GLY A 76 1.94 4.56 6.42
C GLY A 76 2.80 5.28 5.40
N VAL A 77 3.87 5.90 5.87
CA VAL A 77 4.78 6.72 5.06
C VAL A 77 6.20 6.46 5.51
N GLY A 78 7.15 6.52 4.59
CA GLY A 78 8.55 6.52 4.94
C GLY A 78 9.48 6.51 3.73
N PRO A 79 10.79 6.37 3.96
CA PRO A 79 11.78 6.45 2.90
C PRO A 79 11.70 5.28 1.92
N VAL A 80 12.00 5.59 0.66
CA VAL A 80 12.26 4.62 -0.41
C VAL A 80 13.57 4.94 -1.09
N VAL A 81 14.36 3.91 -1.37
CA VAL A 81 15.55 4.01 -2.22
C VAL A 81 15.59 2.83 -3.19
N ALA A 82 16.02 3.08 -4.41
CA ALA A 82 16.25 2.08 -5.43
C ALA A 82 17.58 2.30 -6.13
N TYR A 83 18.19 1.20 -6.57
CA TYR A 83 19.43 1.18 -7.34
C TYR A 83 19.23 0.37 -8.61
N ALA A 84 19.43 1.02 -9.76
CA ALA A 84 19.37 0.40 -11.06
C ALA A 84 20.71 -0.30 -11.40
N ILE A 85 20.60 -1.52 -11.93
CA ILE A 85 21.69 -2.33 -12.46
C ILE A 85 21.40 -2.53 -13.96
N PRO A 86 21.77 -1.57 -14.83
CA PRO A 86 21.48 -1.63 -16.25
C PRO A 86 22.06 -2.86 -16.94
N GLU A 87 23.22 -3.33 -16.47
CA GLU A 87 23.94 -4.48 -17.03
C GLU A 87 23.10 -5.77 -16.94
N TRP A 88 22.22 -5.86 -15.94
CA TRP A 88 21.37 -7.02 -15.69
C TRP A 88 19.89 -6.76 -15.98
N ASN A 89 19.56 -5.59 -16.52
CA ASN A 89 18.20 -5.10 -16.63
C ASN A 89 17.42 -5.25 -15.30
N ALA A 90 18.05 -4.85 -14.19
CA ALA A 90 17.55 -5.15 -12.85
C ALA A 90 17.54 -3.92 -11.92
N VAL A 91 16.74 -3.99 -10.85
CA VAL A 91 16.60 -2.94 -9.84
C VAL A 91 16.48 -3.56 -8.45
N TRP A 92 17.29 -3.08 -7.51
CA TRP A 92 17.07 -3.26 -6.08
C TRP A 92 16.25 -2.11 -5.53
N LYS A 93 15.32 -2.40 -4.62
CA LYS A 93 14.49 -1.38 -3.97
C LYS A 93 14.30 -1.72 -2.50
N LEU A 94 14.52 -0.74 -1.64
CA LEU A 94 14.25 -0.78 -0.21
C LEU A 94 13.18 0.26 0.13
N LYS A 95 12.17 -0.14 0.90
CA LYS A 95 11.19 0.76 1.52
C LYS A 95 11.11 0.47 3.01
N VAL A 96 11.04 1.52 3.82
CA VAL A 96 10.71 1.42 5.25
C VAL A 96 9.52 2.35 5.47
N LEU A 97 8.38 1.81 5.88
CA LEU A 97 7.13 2.56 6.02
C LEU A 97 6.67 2.49 7.47
N GLU A 98 6.64 3.63 8.13
CA GLU A 98 6.14 3.75 9.49
C GLU A 98 4.62 3.97 9.48
N PRO A 99 3.86 3.29 10.33
CA PRO A 99 2.43 3.52 10.47
C PRO A 99 2.17 4.87 11.12
N MET A 100 1.29 5.68 10.53
CA MET A 100 0.84 6.95 11.11
C MET A 100 -0.54 6.83 11.74
N THR A 101 -1.50 6.27 10.99
CA THR A 101 -2.87 6.04 11.44
C THR A 101 -3.22 4.58 11.18
N GLN A 102 -3.74 3.89 12.20
CA GLN A 102 -4.15 2.49 12.10
C GLN A 102 -5.44 2.28 12.89
N ARG A 103 -6.51 1.92 12.20
CA ARG A 103 -7.82 1.56 12.76
C ARG A 103 -8.26 0.26 12.14
N ASN A 104 -8.56 -0.74 12.98
CA ASN A 104 -8.89 -2.10 12.55
C ASN A 104 -7.84 -2.69 11.58
N SER A 105 -6.58 -2.29 11.73
CA SER A 105 -5.43 -2.70 10.94
C SER A 105 -4.22 -2.88 11.86
N LEU A 106 -3.20 -3.58 11.37
CA LEU A 106 -1.96 -3.85 12.11
C LEU A 106 -1.13 -2.58 12.26
N ASN A 107 -0.75 -2.24 13.49
CA ASN A 107 0.19 -1.17 13.79
C ASN A 107 1.63 -1.67 13.75
N THR A 108 2.18 -1.72 12.53
CA THR A 108 3.49 -2.32 12.26
C THR A 108 4.28 -1.47 11.27
N THR A 109 5.56 -1.26 11.57
CA THR A 109 6.56 -0.80 10.62
C THR A 109 6.77 -1.84 9.53
N ARG A 110 6.58 -1.45 8.25
CA ARG A 110 6.74 -2.35 7.11
C ARG A 110 8.07 -2.11 6.42
N VAL A 111 8.90 -3.15 6.32
CA VAL A 111 10.17 -3.12 5.58
C VAL A 111 10.06 -4.01 4.35
N PHE A 112 10.28 -3.44 3.18
CA PHE A 112 10.26 -4.17 1.90
C PHE A 112 11.63 -4.11 1.25
N LEU A 113 12.21 -5.28 0.97
CA LEU A 113 13.35 -5.42 0.07
C LEU A 113 12.87 -6.15 -1.19
N SER A 114 13.13 -5.57 -2.36
CA SER A 114 12.70 -6.14 -3.64
C SER A 114 13.83 -6.13 -4.66
N PHE A 115 13.96 -7.25 -5.37
CA PHE A 115 14.79 -7.36 -6.57
C PHE A 115 13.87 -7.59 -7.77
N ASN A 116 13.94 -6.73 -8.76
CA ASN A 116 13.16 -6.86 -10.00
C ASN A 116 14.13 -7.00 -11.16
N LYS A 117 14.01 -8.07 -11.96
CA LYS A 117 14.81 -8.29 -13.16
C LYS A 117 13.88 -8.41 -14.36
N GLY A 118 14.11 -7.58 -15.37
CA GLY A 118 13.43 -7.71 -16.67
C GLY A 118 14.01 -8.88 -17.46
N PHE A 119 13.14 -9.56 -18.22
CA PHE A 119 13.51 -10.61 -19.17
C PHE A 119 13.73 -10.05 -20.57
#